data_AF-A0A925Q934-F1
#
_entry.id   AF-A0A925Q934-F1
#
_cell.length_a   1.000
_cell.length_b   1.000
_cell.length_c   1.000
_cell.angle_alpha   90.00
_cell.angle_beta   90.00
_cell.angle_gamma   90.00
#
_symmetry.space_group_name_H-M   'P 1'
#
loop_
_entity.id
_entity.type
_entity.pdbx_description
1 polymer ?
#
loop_
_entity_poly.entity_id
_entity_poly.type
_entity_poly.pdbx_seq_one_letter_code
_entity_poly.pdbx_strand_id
1 'polypeptide(L)'
;MDDGYEIISDVFPVPEVEALAATLETLPLDRSRAGARHLLRHSSIADLSQDARLTSIASRVLGGAARPHSATLFDKSPRANWLVAWHQDTTLPMRERIDLPGWGPWSEKGGVLYAHAPASVLSRVVALRIHLDDSTSDNGALRVLPRSHTLGVLTDDQVHDLAARSTHATCLIGRGGVIAMRPLIVHASSKVMKDAPRRVIHIEYSTQ
;
A
#
# COMPACT_ATOMS: atom_id res chain seq x y z
N MET A 1 8.61 12.70 -6.48
CA MET A 1 7.41 12.75 -5.63
C MET A 1 7.79 13.46 -4.35
N ASP A 2 7.74 14.78 -4.35
CA ASP A 2 8.31 15.60 -3.26
C ASP A 2 7.52 15.48 -1.95
N ASP A 3 6.22 15.24 -2.04
CA ASP A 3 5.35 15.02 -0.87
C ASP A 3 5.34 13.56 -0.38
N GLY A 4 6.01 12.66 -1.09
CA GLY A 4 6.05 11.22 -0.76
C GLY A 4 4.84 10.42 -1.22
N TYR A 5 3.88 11.07 -1.90
CA TYR A 5 2.76 10.41 -2.55
C TYR A 5 2.34 11.15 -3.83
N GLU A 6 1.55 10.49 -4.68
CA GLU A 6 0.98 11.04 -5.90
C GLU A 6 -0.39 10.37 -6.16
N ILE A 7 -1.41 11.16 -6.51
CA ILE A 7 -2.75 10.67 -6.87
C ILE A 7 -2.86 10.72 -8.39
N ILE A 8 -3.13 9.57 -9.00
CA ILE A 8 -3.20 9.41 -10.46
C ILE A 8 -4.58 8.87 -10.79
N SER A 9 -5.49 9.75 -11.22
CA SER A 9 -6.85 9.40 -11.62
C SER A 9 -6.88 8.65 -12.95
N ASP A 10 -7.97 7.93 -13.20
CA ASP A 10 -8.31 7.38 -14.52
C ASP A 10 -7.26 6.44 -15.14
N VAL A 11 -6.52 5.69 -14.32
CA VAL A 11 -5.51 4.71 -14.80
C VAL A 11 -6.19 3.49 -15.41
N PHE A 12 -7.25 3.00 -14.75
CA PHE A 12 -8.05 1.87 -15.21
C PHE A 12 -9.47 2.33 -15.51
N PRO A 13 -10.01 2.03 -16.72
CA PRO A 13 -11.42 2.21 -17.01
C PRO A 13 -12.31 1.41 -16.06
N VAL A 14 -13.49 1.94 -15.74
CA VAL A 14 -14.46 1.29 -14.82
C VAL A 14 -14.74 -0.18 -15.18
N PRO A 15 -14.96 -0.56 -16.45
CA PRO A 15 -15.20 -1.97 -16.80
C PRO A 15 -14.02 -2.91 -16.45
N GLU A 16 -12.78 -2.45 -16.59
CA GLU A 16 -11.59 -3.25 -16.21
C GLU A 16 -11.54 -3.44 -14.69
N VAL A 17 -11.86 -2.39 -13.93
CA VAL A 17 -11.92 -2.44 -12.46
C VAL A 17 -13.01 -3.40 -11.98
N GLU A 18 -14.17 -3.39 -12.62
CA GLU A 18 -15.28 -4.30 -12.30
C GLU A 18 -14.91 -5.77 -12.60
N ALA A 19 -14.26 -6.03 -13.75
CA ALA A 19 -13.77 -7.37 -14.09
C ALA A 19 -12.71 -7.87 -13.09
N LEU A 20 -11.81 -6.99 -12.66
CA LEU A 20 -10.81 -7.29 -11.63
C LEU A 20 -11.45 -7.57 -10.28
N ALA A 21 -12.44 -6.77 -9.87
CA ALA A 21 -13.19 -6.99 -8.65
C ALA A 21 -13.93 -8.34 -8.68
N ALA A 22 -14.57 -8.69 -9.79
CA ALA A 22 -15.21 -9.99 -9.97
C ALA A 22 -14.20 -11.15 -9.88
N THR A 23 -13.03 -10.99 -10.49
CA THR A 23 -11.94 -11.98 -10.40
C THR A 23 -11.52 -12.23 -8.94
N LEU A 24 -11.37 -11.17 -8.14
CA LEU A 24 -11.00 -11.27 -6.73
C LEU A 24 -12.05 -12.02 -5.87
N GLU A 25 -13.32 -11.98 -6.25
CA GLU A 25 -14.39 -12.75 -5.58
C GLU A 25 -14.32 -14.25 -5.88
N THR A 26 -13.79 -14.63 -7.04
CA THR A 26 -13.67 -16.05 -7.43
C THR A 26 -12.33 -16.69 -7.06
N LEU A 27 -11.29 -15.88 -6.78
CA LEU A 27 -9.99 -16.40 -6.41
C LEU A 27 -10.04 -17.10 -5.04
N PRO A 28 -9.33 -18.23 -4.86
CA PRO A 28 -9.24 -18.93 -3.58
C PRO A 28 -8.29 -18.18 -2.64
N LEU A 29 -8.70 -16.99 -2.22
CA LEU A 29 -7.95 -16.12 -1.31
C LEU A 29 -8.16 -16.55 0.14
N ASP A 30 -7.07 -16.64 0.90
CA ASP A 30 -7.15 -16.72 2.36
C ASP A 30 -7.51 -15.33 2.92
N ARG A 31 -8.82 -15.05 2.99
CA ARG A 31 -9.35 -13.75 3.43
C ARG A 31 -9.42 -13.70 4.95
N SER A 32 -8.69 -12.76 5.51
CA SER A 32 -8.87 -12.28 6.88
C SER A 32 -9.90 -11.16 6.94
N ARG A 33 -10.23 -10.69 8.16
CA ARG A 33 -11.01 -9.47 8.34
C ARG A 33 -10.38 -8.26 7.63
N ALA A 34 -9.06 -8.21 7.47
CA ALA A 34 -8.37 -7.08 6.86
C ALA A 34 -8.29 -7.14 5.32
N GLY A 35 -8.80 -8.22 4.71
CA GLY A 35 -8.56 -8.60 3.32
C GLY A 35 -7.59 -9.78 3.20
N ALA A 36 -6.79 -9.83 2.13
CA ALA A 36 -5.93 -10.99 1.79
C ALA A 36 -4.49 -10.56 1.48
N ARG A 37 -3.51 -11.43 1.76
CA ARG A 37 -2.08 -11.22 1.47
C ARG A 37 -1.60 -12.19 0.39
N HIS A 38 -0.39 -11.96 -0.13
CA HIS A 38 0.28 -12.84 -1.08
C HIS A 38 -0.46 -12.98 -2.42
N LEU A 39 -1.13 -11.92 -2.87
CA LEU A 39 -1.94 -11.97 -4.08
C LEU A 39 -1.13 -12.30 -5.34
N LEU A 40 0.18 -11.99 -5.37
CA LEU A 40 1.07 -12.34 -6.49
C LEU A 40 1.18 -13.86 -6.75
N ARG A 41 0.69 -14.72 -5.85
CA ARG A 41 0.58 -16.17 -6.10
C ARG A 41 -0.51 -16.52 -7.12
N HIS A 42 -1.43 -15.61 -7.40
CA HIS A 42 -2.49 -15.79 -8.38
C HIS A 42 -2.11 -15.09 -9.70
N SER A 43 -2.17 -15.83 -10.80
CA SER A 43 -1.72 -15.35 -12.12
C SER A 43 -2.39 -14.04 -12.53
N SER A 44 -3.70 -13.88 -12.32
CA SER A 44 -4.40 -12.64 -12.67
C SER A 44 -3.86 -11.40 -11.95
N ILE A 45 -3.40 -11.54 -10.69
CA ILE A 45 -2.80 -10.42 -9.96
C ILE A 45 -1.32 -10.28 -10.29
N ALA A 46 -0.62 -11.37 -10.58
CA ALA A 46 0.74 -11.31 -11.11
C ALA A 46 0.77 -10.56 -12.46
N ASP A 47 -0.14 -10.88 -13.37
CA ASP A 47 -0.28 -10.22 -14.67
C ASP A 47 -0.64 -8.74 -14.50
N LEU A 48 -1.61 -8.43 -13.62
CA LEU A 48 -1.93 -7.04 -13.26
C LEU A 48 -0.69 -6.29 -12.74
N SER A 49 0.11 -6.91 -11.87
CA SER A 49 1.33 -6.28 -11.32
C SER A 49 2.40 -6.00 -12.37
N GLN A 50 2.30 -6.60 -13.57
CA GLN A 50 3.17 -6.34 -14.71
C GLN A 50 2.53 -5.41 -15.75
N ASP A 51 1.30 -4.94 -15.52
CA ASP A 51 0.63 -4.01 -16.44
C ASP A 51 1.50 -2.79 -16.73
N ALA A 52 1.61 -2.42 -18.00
CA ALA A 52 2.47 -1.33 -18.46
C ALA A 52 2.15 0.01 -17.76
N ARG A 53 0.89 0.26 -17.40
CA ARG A 53 0.48 1.46 -16.68
C ARG A 53 1.10 1.51 -15.28
N LEU A 54 1.04 0.39 -14.56
CA LEU A 54 1.58 0.30 -13.19
C LEU A 54 3.11 0.29 -13.19
N THR A 55 3.72 -0.51 -14.05
CA THR A 55 5.19 -0.59 -14.15
C THR A 55 5.80 0.73 -14.63
N SER A 56 5.13 1.48 -15.51
CA SER A 56 5.52 2.83 -15.91
C SER A 56 5.48 3.82 -14.74
N ILE A 57 4.39 3.84 -13.97
CA ILE A 57 4.28 4.68 -12.76
C ILE A 57 5.40 4.33 -11.77
N ALA A 58 5.57 3.05 -11.45
CA ALA A 58 6.58 2.60 -10.51
C ALA A 58 7.99 2.95 -10.99
N SER A 59 8.30 2.69 -12.26
CA SER A 59 9.63 2.95 -12.83
C SER A 59 9.95 4.45 -12.86
N ARG A 60 8.98 5.31 -13.17
CA ARG A 60 9.11 6.77 -13.10
C ARG A 60 9.45 7.24 -11.68
N VAL A 61 8.77 6.69 -10.67
CA VAL A 61 8.98 7.06 -9.26
C VAL A 61 10.33 6.55 -8.73
N LEU A 62 10.75 5.38 -9.17
CA LEU A 62 11.97 4.72 -8.72
C LEU A 62 13.22 5.12 -9.53
N GLY A 63 13.05 5.70 -10.72
CA GLY A 63 14.16 6.09 -11.61
C GLY A 63 14.83 4.90 -12.30
N GLY A 64 14.15 3.76 -12.43
CA GLY A 64 14.70 2.54 -13.01
C GLY A 64 13.64 1.45 -13.17
N ALA A 65 14.03 0.29 -13.69
CA ALA A 65 13.10 -0.83 -13.89
C ALA A 65 12.53 -1.31 -12.54
N ALA A 66 11.20 -1.30 -12.42
CA ALA A 66 10.49 -1.68 -11.20
C ALA A 66 9.99 -3.14 -11.26
N ARG A 67 10.13 -3.88 -10.17
CA ARG A 67 9.62 -5.25 -10.02
C ARG A 67 8.69 -5.36 -8.82
N PRO A 68 7.49 -5.93 -8.97
CA PRO A 68 6.60 -6.16 -7.84
C PRO A 68 7.13 -7.31 -6.98
N HIS A 69 7.11 -7.14 -5.67
CA HIS A 69 7.55 -8.18 -4.72
C HIS A 69 6.47 -8.55 -3.69
N SER A 70 5.41 -7.76 -3.59
CA SER A 70 4.33 -7.95 -2.63
C SER A 70 3.02 -7.41 -3.19
N ALA A 71 1.92 -8.11 -2.93
CA ALA A 71 0.58 -7.63 -3.20
C ALA A 71 -0.39 -8.05 -2.08
N THR A 72 -1.16 -7.09 -1.59
CA THR A 72 -2.14 -7.23 -0.51
C THR A 72 -3.47 -6.61 -0.93
N LEU A 73 -4.57 -7.34 -0.78
CA LEU A 73 -5.92 -6.80 -0.86
C LEU A 73 -6.29 -6.25 0.52
N PHE A 74 -6.59 -4.96 0.59
CA PHE A 74 -7.29 -4.37 1.73
C PHE A 74 -8.76 -4.29 1.40
N ASP A 75 -9.60 -4.95 2.19
CA ASP A 75 -11.06 -5.00 1.99
C ASP A 75 -11.77 -4.39 3.20
N LYS A 76 -11.96 -3.06 3.15
CA LYS A 76 -12.62 -2.35 4.23
C LYS A 76 -14.10 -2.32 3.96
N SER A 77 -14.86 -3.07 4.76
CA SER A 77 -16.30 -3.10 4.73
C SER A 77 -16.89 -2.62 6.06
N PRO A 78 -18.18 -2.30 6.12
CA PRO A 78 -18.89 -1.97 7.36
C PRO A 78 -18.75 -3.07 8.43
N ARG A 79 -18.74 -4.34 8.02
CA ARG A 79 -18.51 -5.50 8.90
C ARG A 79 -17.04 -5.68 9.29
N ALA A 80 -16.13 -5.15 8.48
CA ALA A 80 -14.69 -5.17 8.68
C ALA A 80 -14.12 -3.73 8.72
N ASN A 81 -14.55 -2.96 9.72
CA ASN A 81 -14.16 -1.56 9.87
C ASN A 81 -13.06 -1.41 10.94
N TRP A 82 -11.80 -1.64 10.57
CA TRP A 82 -10.67 -1.40 11.47
C TRP A 82 -10.04 -0.01 11.24
N LEU A 83 -9.64 0.65 12.32
CA LEU A 83 -8.82 1.85 12.26
C LEU A 83 -7.39 1.44 11.93
N VAL A 84 -6.76 2.12 10.98
CA VAL A 84 -5.32 2.04 10.80
C VAL A 84 -4.74 3.32 11.38
N ALA A 85 -4.04 3.20 12.52
CA ALA A 85 -3.38 4.31 13.18
C ALA A 85 -2.27 4.90 12.27
N TRP A 86 -1.77 6.08 12.63
CA TRP A 86 -0.61 6.66 11.97
C TRP A 86 0.59 5.71 12.11
N HIS A 87 1.21 5.36 11.00
CA HIS A 87 2.36 4.46 10.93
C HIS A 87 3.16 4.66 9.64
N GLN A 88 4.28 3.97 9.53
CA GLN A 88 5.07 3.79 8.30
C GLN A 88 5.07 2.31 7.91
N ASP A 89 5.13 2.03 6.61
CA ASP A 89 5.36 0.68 6.10
C ASP A 89 6.86 0.40 6.14
N THR A 90 7.31 -0.31 7.17
CA THR A 90 8.75 -0.52 7.44
C THR A 90 9.20 -1.96 7.27
N THR A 91 8.28 -2.89 7.04
CA THR A 91 8.57 -4.33 6.94
C THR A 91 8.59 -4.82 5.51
N LEU A 92 9.63 -5.55 5.12
CA LEU A 92 9.74 -6.20 3.82
C LEU A 92 9.74 -7.73 3.95
N PRO A 93 9.17 -8.47 2.98
CA PRO A 93 9.28 -9.92 2.94
C PRO A 93 10.71 -10.33 2.57
N MET A 94 11.24 -11.33 3.27
CA MET A 94 12.60 -11.82 3.14
C MET A 94 12.63 -13.31 2.83
N ARG A 95 13.59 -13.76 2.02
CA ARG A 95 13.82 -15.19 1.75
C ARG A 95 14.55 -15.88 2.89
N GLU A 96 15.48 -15.17 3.51
CA GLU A 96 16.30 -15.67 4.60
C GLU A 96 16.63 -14.54 5.59
N ARG A 97 17.08 -14.91 6.79
CA ARG A 97 17.59 -13.95 7.75
C ARG A 97 18.97 -13.49 7.31
N ILE A 98 19.20 -12.19 7.38
CA ILE A 98 20.49 -11.57 7.10
C ILE A 98 20.99 -10.83 8.34
N ASP A 99 22.27 -10.96 8.63
CA ASP A 99 22.92 -10.25 9.73
C ASP A 99 23.58 -8.97 9.20
N LEU A 100 22.75 -8.00 8.84
CA LEU A 100 23.18 -6.68 8.36
C LEU A 100 22.64 -5.58 9.27
N PRO A 101 23.45 -4.53 9.57
CA PRO A 101 23.00 -3.42 10.41
C PRO A 101 21.71 -2.78 9.90
N GLY A 102 20.79 -2.50 10.83
CA GLY A 102 19.51 -1.86 10.53
C GLY A 102 18.41 -2.79 10.00
N TRP A 103 18.68 -4.09 9.87
CA TRP A 103 17.67 -5.10 9.61
C TRP A 103 17.12 -5.71 10.89
N GLY A 104 15.81 -5.93 10.90
CA GLY A 104 15.08 -6.43 12.07
C GLY A 104 14.37 -5.31 12.84
N PRO A 105 13.43 -5.63 13.74
CA PRO A 105 13.11 -6.97 14.22
C PRO A 105 12.51 -7.89 13.15
N TRP A 106 12.64 -9.19 13.36
CA TRP A 106 12.18 -10.23 12.44
C TRP A 106 10.83 -10.78 12.90
N SER A 107 9.95 -11.12 11.96
CA SER A 107 8.68 -11.79 12.24
C SER A 107 8.35 -12.80 11.15
N GLU A 108 7.49 -13.76 11.44
CA GLU A 108 6.98 -14.71 10.44
C GLU A 108 5.46 -14.57 10.34
N LYS A 109 4.94 -14.49 9.11
CA LYS A 109 3.50 -14.35 8.84
C LYS A 109 3.15 -15.26 7.66
N GLY A 110 2.30 -16.26 7.89
CA GLY A 110 1.87 -17.19 6.84
C GLY A 110 3.01 -17.97 6.19
N GLY A 111 4.02 -18.36 6.98
CA GLY A 111 5.23 -19.04 6.49
C GLY A 111 6.19 -18.15 5.69
N VAL A 112 5.96 -16.83 5.66
CA VAL A 112 6.86 -15.85 5.03
C VAL A 112 7.58 -15.06 6.11
N LEU A 113 8.91 -15.00 6.01
CA LEU A 113 9.76 -14.21 6.88
C LEU A 113 9.65 -12.73 6.50
N TYR A 114 9.59 -11.85 7.50
CA TYR A 114 9.60 -10.40 7.34
C TYR A 114 10.65 -9.80 8.26
N ALA A 115 11.25 -8.69 7.82
CA ALA A 115 12.13 -7.87 8.63
C ALA A 115 11.75 -6.41 8.49
N HIS A 116 11.90 -5.64 9.55
CA HIS A 116 12.03 -4.20 9.38
C HIS A 116 13.31 -3.91 8.58
N ALA A 117 13.19 -3.06 7.58
CA ALA A 117 14.29 -2.70 6.69
C ALA A 117 14.79 -1.28 7.00
N PRO A 118 16.08 -0.98 6.77
CA PRO A 118 16.60 0.37 6.96
C PRO A 118 16.01 1.35 5.94
N ALA A 119 15.98 2.64 6.28
CA ALA A 119 15.45 3.69 5.42
C ALA A 119 16.10 3.75 4.02
N SER A 120 17.39 3.39 3.93
CA SER A 120 18.13 3.32 2.67
C SER A 120 17.58 2.29 1.68
N VAL A 121 16.92 1.24 2.19
CA VAL A 121 16.24 0.22 1.40
C VAL A 121 14.79 0.65 1.12
N LEU A 122 14.06 1.06 2.16
CA LEU A 122 12.64 1.47 2.04
C LEU A 122 12.44 2.67 1.12
N SER A 123 13.42 3.57 1.00
CA SER A 123 13.39 4.69 0.04
C SER A 123 13.44 4.25 -1.42
N ARG A 124 13.85 3.01 -1.70
CA ARG A 124 13.89 2.39 -3.04
C ARG A 124 12.67 1.52 -3.33
N VAL A 125 11.62 1.69 -2.53
CA VAL A 125 10.33 1.04 -2.70
C VAL A 125 9.27 2.09 -3.01
N VAL A 126 8.28 1.70 -3.82
CA VAL A 126 7.04 2.44 -4.03
C VAL A 126 5.87 1.47 -3.91
N ALA A 127 4.87 1.87 -3.13
CA ALA A 127 3.60 1.19 -3.09
C ALA A 127 2.62 1.86 -4.06
N LEU A 128 2.00 1.07 -4.92
CA LEU A 128 0.89 1.48 -5.77
C LEU A 128 -0.41 0.89 -5.22
N ARG A 129 -1.34 1.77 -4.88
CA ARG A 129 -2.65 1.42 -4.36
C ARG A 129 -3.68 1.59 -5.47
N ILE A 130 -4.13 0.48 -6.05
CA ILE A 130 -5.19 0.48 -7.07
C ILE A 130 -6.55 0.45 -6.37
N HIS A 131 -7.38 1.45 -6.65
CA HIS A 131 -8.68 1.60 -6.02
C HIS A 131 -9.77 0.87 -6.81
N LEU A 132 -10.40 -0.14 -6.20
CA LEU A 132 -11.50 -0.88 -6.83
C LEU A 132 -12.86 -0.21 -6.59
N ASP A 133 -12.94 0.59 -5.53
CA ASP A 133 -14.09 1.40 -5.18
C ASP A 133 -13.64 2.86 -5.01
N ASP A 134 -14.57 3.81 -5.06
CA ASP A 134 -14.29 5.22 -4.86
C ASP A 134 -13.72 5.47 -3.44
N SER A 135 -12.68 6.29 -3.30
CA SER A 135 -12.14 6.74 -2.02
C SER A 135 -12.68 8.12 -1.70
N THR A 136 -13.60 8.18 -0.74
CA THR A 136 -14.30 9.42 -0.34
C THR A 136 -13.92 9.79 1.10
N SER A 137 -14.29 11.00 1.53
CA SER A 137 -14.11 11.43 2.92
C SER A 137 -14.80 10.50 3.94
N ASP A 138 -15.81 9.76 3.48
CA ASP A 138 -16.77 9.08 4.35
C ASP A 138 -16.53 7.55 4.42
N ASN A 139 -15.63 6.98 3.60
CA ASN A 139 -15.36 5.54 3.56
C ASN A 139 -13.92 5.18 3.91
N GLY A 140 -13.27 6.00 4.74
CA GLY A 140 -11.97 5.68 5.31
C GLY A 140 -10.81 5.87 4.33
N ALA A 141 -10.83 6.96 3.56
CA ALA A 141 -9.73 7.37 2.69
C ALA A 141 -8.37 7.34 3.40
N LEU A 142 -7.33 7.10 2.60
CA LEU A 142 -5.94 7.21 3.06
C LEU A 142 -5.66 8.66 3.47
N ARG A 143 -5.05 8.84 4.64
CA ARG A 143 -4.52 10.13 5.09
C ARG A 143 -3.02 10.02 5.16
N VAL A 144 -2.33 11.07 4.74
CA VAL A 144 -0.87 11.12 4.70
C VAL A 144 -0.37 12.41 5.35
N LEU A 145 0.82 12.35 5.93
CA LEU A 145 1.58 13.53 6.32
C LEU A 145 2.58 13.85 5.19
N PRO A 146 2.33 14.87 4.35
CA PRO A 146 3.21 15.20 3.24
C PRO A 146 4.66 15.37 3.69
N ARG A 147 5.60 14.96 2.83
CA ARG A 147 7.06 15.05 3.03
C ARG A 147 7.64 14.23 4.20
N SER A 148 6.82 13.60 5.04
CA SER A 148 7.29 12.80 6.20
C SER A 148 8.20 11.63 5.83
N HIS A 149 8.11 11.12 4.60
CA HIS A 149 8.97 10.07 4.08
C HIS A 149 10.47 10.42 4.06
N THR A 150 10.84 11.70 4.14
CA THR A 150 12.25 12.14 4.18
C THR A 150 12.86 12.05 5.59
N LEU A 151 12.06 11.72 6.62
CA LEU A 151 12.50 11.68 8.01
C LEU A 151 13.12 10.33 8.42
N GLY A 152 13.23 9.39 7.49
CA GLY A 152 13.73 8.05 7.77
C GLY A 152 12.69 7.17 8.48
N VAL A 153 13.17 6.14 9.18
CA VAL A 153 12.32 5.26 10.00
C VAL A 153 12.13 5.93 11.36
N LEU A 154 10.87 6.14 11.73
CA LEU A 154 10.46 6.78 12.97
C LEU A 154 10.00 5.73 13.99
N THR A 155 10.17 6.03 15.27
CA THR A 155 9.53 5.27 16.35
C THR A 155 8.04 5.59 16.42
N ASP A 156 7.27 4.72 17.10
CA ASP A 156 5.83 4.93 17.29
C ASP A 156 5.53 6.28 17.98
N ASP A 157 6.35 6.67 18.98
CA ASP A 157 6.23 7.97 19.66
C ASP A 157 6.51 9.14 18.70
N GLN A 158 7.54 9.03 17.86
CA GLN A 158 7.84 10.06 16.87
C GLN A 158 6.73 10.19 15.82
N VAL A 159 6.12 9.08 15.41
CA VAL A 159 4.96 9.07 14.51
C VAL A 159 3.76 9.74 15.19
N HIS A 160 3.51 9.43 16.46
CA HIS A 160 2.43 10.03 17.23
C HIS A 160 2.59 11.55 17.35
N ASP A 161 3.76 12.01 17.79
CA ASP A 161 4.09 13.42 17.95
C ASP A 161 4.01 14.18 16.63
N LEU A 162 4.52 13.57 15.55
CA LEU A 162 4.45 14.17 14.22
C LEU A 162 3.00 14.31 13.76
N ALA A 163 2.17 13.27 13.95
CA ALA A 163 0.76 13.30 13.58
C ALA A 163 -0.05 14.33 14.38
N ALA A 164 0.29 14.56 15.65
CA ALA A 164 -0.39 15.53 16.50
C ALA A 164 -0.14 16.99 16.07
N ARG A 165 1.04 17.29 15.50
CA ARG A 165 1.45 18.66 15.14
C ARG A 165 1.38 18.99 13.64
N SER A 166 1.06 18.01 12.80
CA SER A 166 1.09 18.17 11.33
C SER A 166 -0.30 18.29 10.73
N THR A 167 -0.43 19.13 9.70
CA THR A 167 -1.58 19.06 8.80
C THR A 167 -1.45 17.82 7.92
N HIS A 168 -2.55 17.08 7.75
CA HIS A 168 -2.59 15.90 6.89
C HIS A 168 -3.36 16.18 5.60
N ALA A 169 -2.98 15.48 4.53
CA ALA A 169 -3.77 15.41 3.30
C ALA A 169 -4.66 14.17 3.32
N THR A 170 -5.91 14.31 2.85
CA THR A 170 -6.82 13.17 2.61
C THR A 170 -6.77 12.82 1.14
N CYS A 171 -6.45 11.56 0.82
CA CYS A 171 -6.32 11.10 -0.56
C CYS A 171 -7.67 10.60 -1.07
N LEU A 172 -8.40 11.50 -1.72
CA LEU A 172 -9.65 11.21 -2.42
C LEU A 172 -9.34 10.83 -3.87
N ILE A 173 -9.96 9.77 -4.36
CA ILE A 173 -9.73 9.27 -5.71
C ILE A 173 -10.92 8.43 -6.17
N GLY A 174 -11.27 8.53 -7.45
CA GLY A 174 -12.29 7.66 -8.05
C GLY A 174 -11.78 6.22 -8.22
N ARG A 175 -12.72 5.28 -8.36
CA ARG A 175 -12.43 3.90 -8.76
C ARG A 175 -11.56 3.88 -10.03
N GLY A 176 -10.63 2.92 -10.10
CA GLY A 176 -9.67 2.80 -11.18
C GLY A 176 -8.48 3.76 -11.08
N GLY A 177 -8.50 4.70 -10.15
CA GLY A 177 -7.34 5.52 -9.84
C GLY A 177 -6.27 4.76 -9.05
N VAL A 178 -5.04 5.27 -9.11
CA VAL A 178 -3.88 4.75 -8.38
C VAL A 178 -3.30 5.83 -7.48
N ILE A 179 -3.03 5.47 -6.22
CA ILE A 179 -2.20 6.29 -5.33
C ILE A 179 -0.81 5.64 -5.27
N ALA A 180 0.21 6.36 -5.74
CA ALA A 180 1.60 5.99 -5.51
C ALA A 180 2.07 6.60 -4.19
N MET A 181 2.79 5.86 -3.36
CA MET A 181 3.32 6.36 -2.09
C MET A 181 4.64 5.71 -1.70
N ARG A 182 5.49 6.47 -1.02
CA ARG A 182 6.71 5.98 -0.38
C ARG A 182 6.34 5.23 0.91
N PRO A 183 6.91 4.04 1.20
CA PRO A 183 6.60 3.31 2.43
C PRO A 183 6.85 4.11 3.71
N LEU A 184 7.88 4.97 3.69
CA LEU A 184 8.23 5.85 4.82
C LEU A 184 7.27 7.03 5.01
N ILE A 185 6.29 7.27 4.13
CA ILE A 185 5.32 8.33 4.40
C ILE A 185 4.46 7.91 5.60
N VAL A 186 4.37 8.78 6.60
CA VAL A 186 3.48 8.56 7.74
C VAL A 186 2.05 8.67 7.25
N HIS A 187 1.30 7.59 7.41
CA HIS A 187 -0.04 7.48 6.87
C HIS A 187 -0.98 6.71 7.80
N ALA A 188 -2.28 6.94 7.61
CA ALA A 188 -3.36 6.35 8.38
C ALA A 188 -4.59 6.13 7.49
N SER A 189 -5.56 5.36 7.98
CA SER A 189 -6.87 5.25 7.34
C SER A 189 -7.95 5.29 8.41
N SER A 190 -8.80 6.31 8.34
CA SER A 190 -9.93 6.52 9.24
C SER A 190 -10.96 5.39 9.14
N LYS A 191 -11.78 5.21 10.17
CA LYS A 191 -12.92 4.29 10.10
C LYS A 191 -13.88 4.70 8.97
N VAL A 192 -14.51 3.71 8.35
CA VAL A 192 -15.63 3.90 7.42
C VAL A 192 -16.81 4.47 8.22
N MET A 193 -17.39 5.58 7.75
CA MET A 193 -18.53 6.26 8.39
C MET A 193 -19.87 5.92 7.71
N LYS A 194 -19.86 5.56 6.42
CA LYS A 194 -21.04 5.17 5.63
C LYS A 194 -20.95 3.73 5.15
N ASP A 195 -22.08 3.13 4.78
CA ASP A 195 -22.19 1.74 4.31
C ASP A 195 -21.62 1.52 2.89
N ALA A 196 -20.38 2.00 2.64
CA ALA A 196 -19.71 1.93 1.35
C ALA A 196 -18.43 1.09 1.47
N PRO A 197 -18.29 0.00 0.69
CA PRO A 197 -17.06 -0.78 0.66
C PRO A 197 -15.92 0.07 0.09
N ARG A 198 -14.70 -0.20 0.57
CA ARG A 198 -13.47 0.37 0.02
C ARG A 198 -12.41 -0.71 -0.08
N ARG A 199 -12.29 -1.29 -1.27
CA ARG A 199 -11.28 -2.27 -1.62
C ARG A 199 -10.13 -1.63 -2.37
N VAL A 200 -8.92 -2.01 -1.97
CA VAL A 200 -7.67 -1.52 -2.56
C VAL A 200 -6.72 -2.69 -2.75
N ILE A 201 -6.17 -2.85 -3.95
CA ILE A 201 -5.01 -3.71 -4.17
C ILE A 201 -3.77 -2.86 -3.95
N HIS A 202 -2.96 -3.22 -2.97
CA HIS A 202 -1.69 -2.57 -2.65
C HIS A 202 -0.56 -3.44 -3.17
N ILE A 203 0.18 -2.95 -4.16
CA ILE A 203 1.33 -3.64 -4.75
C ILE A 203 2.59 -2.84 -4.47
N GLU A 204 3.60 -3.49 -3.93
CA GLU A 204 4.90 -2.87 -3.66
C GLU A 204 5.92 -3.26 -4.72
N TYR A 205 6.64 -2.26 -5.22
CA TYR A 205 7.67 -2.39 -6.23
C TYR A 205 9.02 -1.90 -5.70
N SER A 206 10.10 -2.57 -6.09
CA SER A 206 11.48 -2.16 -5.86
C SER A 206 12.26 -2.19 -7.18
N THR A 207 13.43 -1.55 -7.21
CA THR A 207 14.33 -1.59 -8.38
C THR A 207 15.14 -2.88 -8.49
N GLN A 208 15.20 -3.68 -7.42
CA GLN A 208 15.88 -4.99 -7.33
C GLN A 208 15.21 -5.84 -6.26
#